data_AF-A0AAU9WCU6-F1
#
_entry.id   AF-A0AAU9WCU6-F1
#
_cell.length_a   1.000
_cell.length_b   1.000
_cell.length_c   1.000
_cell.angle_alpha   90.00
_cell.angle_beta   90.00
_cell.angle_gamma   90.00
#
_symmetry.space_group_name_H-M   'P 1'
#
loop_
_entity.id
_entity.type
_entity.pdbx_description
1 polymer ?
#
loop_
_entity_poly.entity_id
_entity_poly.type
_entity_poly.pdbx_seq_one_letter_code
_entity_poly.pdbx_strand_id
1 'polypeptide(L)' 'ELSDNNLNELTDNLFRGMKNLTRLWLRNNKLKKLTPELFTDLISLDDL' A
#
# COMPACT_ATOMS: atom_id res chain seq x y z
N GLU A 1 0.88 -8.49 -2.65
CA GLU A 1 -0.32 -8.71 -3.49
C GLU A 1 -1.55 -8.42 -2.65
N LEU A 2 -2.28 -7.35 -2.98
CA LEU A 2 -3.57 -6.98 -2.38
C LEU A 2 -4.61 -6.64 -3.47
N SER A 3 -4.30 -6.93 -4.73
CA SER A 3 -5.18 -6.69 -5.87
C SER A 3 -6.46 -7.50 -5.78
N ASP A 4 -7.50 -7.03 -6.49
CA ASP A 4 -8.76 -7.78 -6.69
C ASP A 4 -9.50 -8.09 -5.38
N ASN A 5 -9.47 -7.12 -4.46
CA ASN A 5 -10.16 -7.20 -3.18
C ASN A 5 -11.24 -6.10 -3.05
N ASN A 6 -11.97 -6.11 -1.94
CA ASN A 6 -12.98 -5.10 -1.62
C ASN A 6 -12.48 -4.08 -0.58
N LEU A 7 -11.18 -3.75 -0.59
CA LEU A 7 -10.62 -2.79 0.36
C LEU A 7 -11.18 -1.40 0.07
N ASN A 8 -11.73 -0.75 1.11
CA ASN A 8 -12.32 0.59 1.00
C ASN A 8 -11.40 1.68 1.59
N GLU A 9 -10.54 1.29 2.53
CA GLU A 9 -9.57 2.14 3.21
C GLU A 9 -8.30 1.34 3.56
N LEU A 10 -7.18 2.05 3.68
CA LEU A 10 -5.93 1.54 4.27
C LEU A 10 -5.55 2.48 5.40
N THR A 11 -5.11 1.94 6.53
CA THR A 11 -4.66 2.73 7.67
C THR A 11 -3.20 3.14 7.50
N ASP A 12 -2.84 4.37 7.89
CA ASP A 12 -1.50 4.95 7.64
C ASP A 12 -0.32 4.09 8.14
N ASN A 13 -0.54 3.21 9.10
CA ASN A 13 0.49 2.34 9.67
C ASN A 13 0.52 0.91 9.08
N LEU A 14 -0.30 0.61 8.07
CA LEU A 14 -0.46 -0.76 7.55
C LEU A 14 0.86 -1.37 7.05
N PHE A 15 1.70 -0.56 6.42
CA PHE A 15 2.99 -1.01 5.86
C PHE A 15 4.19 -0.53 6.67
N ARG A 16 3.96 -0.11 7.92
CA ARG A 16 5.03 0.39 8.80
C ARG A 16 6.11 -0.67 9.00
N GLY A 17 7.37 -0.27 8.82
CA GLY A 17 8.54 -1.14 8.94
C GLY A 17 8.81 -2.05 7.74
N MET A 18 7.98 -2.04 6.68
CA MET A 18 8.17 -2.88 5.49
C MET A 18 9.24 -2.32 4.53
N LYS A 19 10.44 -2.05 5.05
CA LYS A 19 11.54 -1.38 4.35
C LYS A 19 12.06 -2.12 3.13
N ASN A 20 11.87 -3.44 3.09
CA ASN A 20 12.33 -4.31 2.02
C ASN A 20 11.21 -4.65 1.02
N LEU A 21 10.02 -4.08 1.16
CA LEU A 21 8.94 -4.31 0.21
C LEU A 21 9.27 -3.59 -1.10
N THR A 22 9.33 -4.36 -2.19
CA THR A 22 9.68 -3.85 -3.51
C THR A 22 8.48 -3.71 -4.45
N ARG A 23 7.39 -4.42 -4.18
CA ARG A 23 6.16 -4.40 -4.99
C ARG A 23 4.91 -4.35 -4.12
N LEU A 24 4.00 -3.43 -4.42
CA LEU A 24 2.73 -3.26 -3.71
C LEU A 24 1.55 -3.09 -4.67
N TRP A 25 0.95 -4.18 -5.12
CA TRP A 25 -0.21 -4.06 -6.01
C TRP A 25 -1.52 -3.90 -5.25
N LEU A 26 -2.25 -2.82 -5.57
CA LEU A 26 -3.54 -2.44 -4.96
C LEU A 26 -4.68 -2.32 -5.97
N ARG A 27 -4.46 -2.71 -7.23
CA ARG A 27 -5.45 -2.58 -8.31
C ARG A 27 -6.76 -3.32 -8.00
N ASN A 28 -7.84 -2.90 -8.63
CA ASN A 28 -9.17 -3.52 -8.49
C ASN A 28 -9.64 -3.61 -7.03
N ASN A 29 -9.38 -2.55 -6.26
CA ASN A 29 -9.99 -2.31 -4.95
C ASN A 29 -10.99 -1.14 -5.01
N LYS A 30 -11.62 -0.83 -3.88
CA LYS A 30 -12.58 0.28 -3.71
C LYS A 30 -11.98 1.44 -2.90
N LEU A 31 -10.66 1.56 -2.92
CA LEU A 31 -9.91 2.57 -2.17
C LEU A 31 -10.26 3.96 -2.70
N LYS A 32 -10.78 4.81 -1.83
CA LYS A 32 -11.15 6.19 -2.18
C LYS A 32 -10.00 7.18 -2.04
N LYS A 33 -9.05 6.87 -1.16
CA LYS A 33 -7.91 7.72 -0.83
C LYS A 33 -6.73 6.85 -0.43
N LEU A 34 -5.55 7.26 -0.88
CA LEU A 34 -4.27 6.81 -0.37
C LEU A 34 -3.57 8.02 0.23
N THR A 35 -3.11 7.88 1.47
CA THR A 35 -2.34 8.89 2.20
C THR A 35 -0.84 8.67 1.95
N PRO A 36 -0.03 9.73 1.79
CA PRO A 36 1.42 9.58 1.67
C PRO A 36 2.05 8.80 2.83
N GLU A 37 1.46 8.94 4.03
CA GLU A 37 1.90 8.31 5.27
C GLU A 37 1.99 6.78 5.14
N LEU A 38 1.10 6.14 4.35
CA LEU A 38 1.12 4.70 4.05
C LEU A 38 2.44 4.21 3.46
N PHE A 39 3.16 5.05 2.72
CA PHE A 39 4.34 4.68 1.96
C PHE A 39 5.65 5.11 2.62
N THR A 40 5.59 5.77 3.79
CA THR A 40 6.75 6.39 4.46
C THR A 40 7.91 5.41 4.69
N ASP A 41 7.61 4.18 5.09
CA ASP A 41 8.62 3.17 5.40
C ASP A 41 8.97 2.28 4.19
N LEU A 42 8.30 2.45 3.04
CA LEU A 42 8.47 1.63 1.84
C LEU A 42 9.64 2.10 0.96
N ILE A 43 10.82 2.22 1.58
CA ILE A 43 12.01 2.82 0.95
C ILE A 43 12.56 2.04 -0.26
N SER A 44 12.24 0.75 -0.37
CA SER A 44 12.68 -0.11 -1.47
C SER A 44 11.59 -0.34 -2.52
N LEU A 45 10.48 0.39 -2.45
CA LEU A 45 9.35 0.22 -3.36
C LEU A 45 9.72 0.69 -4.77
N ASP A 46 9.58 -0.22 -5.73
CA ASP A 46 9.91 -0.01 -7.13
C ASP A 46 8.66 -0.09 -8.02
N ASP A 47 7.66 -0.88 -7.59
CA ASP A 47 6.42 -1.12 -8.32
C ASP A 47 5.18 -0.99 -7.41
N LEU A 48 4.15 -0.28 -7.87
CA LEU A 48 2.92 0.06 -7.13
C LEU A 48 1.68 -0.22 -7.99
#